data_AF-A0A8T5L7R1-F1
#
_entry.id   AF-A0A8T5L7R1-F1
#
_cell.length_a   1.000
_cell.length_b   1.000
_cell.length_c   1.000
_cell.angle_alpha   90.00
_cell.angle_beta   90.00
_cell.angle_gamma   90.00
#
_symmetry.space_group_name_H-M   'P 1'
#
loop_
_entity.id
_entity.type
_entity.pdbx_description
1 polymer ?
#
loop_
_entity_poly.entity_id
_entity_poly.type
_entity_poly.pdbx_seq_one_letter_code
_entity_poly.pdbx_strand_id
1 'polypeptide(L)'
;MLEELEKINIENKERYLKIFKETIEKIKENKFEFKDKKEENHSIINIKNFVYIIPNELLNLFNKLKKQHPNEFLGFTVLINKTRITCFGIPCSDLSKAIIN
;
A
#
# COMPACT_ATOMS: atom_id res chain seq x y z
N MET A 1 15.25 -8.95 8.46
CA MET A 1 14.08 -8.73 7.58
C MET A 1 13.20 -7.62 8.13
N LEU A 2 12.68 -7.75 9.37
CA LEU A 2 12.08 -6.62 10.12
C LEU A 2 13.05 -5.44 10.26
N GLU A 3 14.34 -5.71 10.50
CA GLU A 3 15.37 -4.65 10.56
C GLU A 3 15.58 -3.87 9.25
N GLU A 4 15.30 -4.45 8.08
CA GLU A 4 15.36 -3.69 6.81
C GLU A 4 14.13 -2.78 6.70
N LEU A 5 12.95 -3.24 7.13
CA LEU A 5 11.72 -2.45 7.16
C LEU A 5 11.78 -1.32 8.22
N GLU A 6 12.39 -1.56 9.37
CA GLU A 6 12.57 -0.55 10.44
C GLU A 6 13.48 0.61 10.03
N LYS A 7 14.40 0.36 9.08
CA LYS A 7 15.30 1.38 8.52
C LYS A 7 14.66 2.18 7.39
N ILE A 8 13.48 1.78 6.91
CA ILE A 8 12.78 2.50 5.86
C ILE A 8 12.19 3.78 6.46
N ASN A 9 12.81 4.89 6.11
CA ASN A 9 12.22 6.21 6.32
C ASN A 9 11.62 6.69 5.00
N ILE A 10 10.32 6.47 4.80
CA ILE A 10 9.61 7.04 3.65
C ILE A 10 9.55 8.56 3.83
N GLU A 11 10.10 9.28 2.86
CA GLU A 11 9.94 10.73 2.78
C GLU A 11 8.49 11.06 2.40
N ASN A 12 7.90 12.08 3.04
CA ASN A 12 6.55 12.57 2.72
C ASN A 12 5.42 11.52 2.94
N LYS A 13 5.39 10.89 4.12
CA LYS A 13 4.36 9.93 4.55
C LYS A 13 2.92 10.43 4.35
N GLU A 14 2.66 11.71 4.58
CA GLU A 14 1.34 12.34 4.43
C GLU A 14 0.75 12.16 3.03
N ARG A 15 1.59 12.26 1.99
CA ARG A 15 1.18 12.03 0.61
C ARG A 15 0.61 10.62 0.43
N TYR A 16 1.29 9.61 0.98
CA TYR A 16 0.87 8.21 0.87
C TYR A 16 -0.41 7.94 1.65
N LEU A 17 -0.60 8.57 2.81
CA LEU A 17 -1.85 8.53 3.56
C LEU A 17 -3.02 9.11 2.74
N LYS A 18 -2.80 10.23 2.04
CA LYS A 18 -3.80 10.82 1.16
C LYS A 18 -4.17 9.89 0.00
N ILE A 19 -3.17 9.33 -0.69
CA ILE A 19 -3.38 8.36 -1.79
C ILE A 19 -4.15 7.12 -1.29
N PHE A 20 -3.80 6.64 -0.10
CA PHE A 20 -4.46 5.51 0.54
C PHE A 20 -5.94 5.81 0.81
N LYS A 21 -6.26 6.96 1.40
CA LYS A 21 -7.64 7.40 1.66
C LYS A 21 -8.43 7.56 0.36
N GLU A 22 -7.87 8.22 -0.65
CA GLU A 22 -8.52 8.39 -1.96
C GLU A 22 -8.79 7.04 -2.64
N THR A 23 -7.87 6.09 -2.52
CA THR A 23 -8.03 4.73 -3.08
C THR A 23 -9.17 3.99 -2.39
N ILE A 24 -9.26 4.09 -1.06
CA ILE A 24 -10.38 3.53 -0.29
C ILE A 24 -11.72 4.09 -0.78
N GLU A 25 -11.85 5.42 -0.89
CA GLU A 25 -13.10 6.05 -1.32
C GLU A 25 -13.47 5.65 -2.75
N LYS A 26 -12.51 5.62 -3.67
CA LYS A 26 -12.75 5.13 -5.05
C LYS A 26 -13.26 3.69 -5.06
N ILE A 27 -12.75 2.81 -4.20
CA ILE A 27 -13.20 1.41 -4.13
C ILE A 27 -14.60 1.32 -3.51
N LYS A 28 -14.89 2.09 -2.46
CA LYS A 28 -16.24 2.18 -1.86
C LYS A 28 -17.28 2.60 -2.89
N GLU A 29 -16.94 3.59 -3.71
CA GLU A 29 -17.80 4.14 -4.75
C GLU A 29 -17.82 3.32 -6.05
N ASN A 30 -17.11 2.19 -6.12
CA ASN A 30 -16.92 1.38 -7.34
C ASN A 30 -16.33 2.17 -8.53
N LYS A 31 -15.56 3.23 -8.26
CA LYS A 31 -14.86 4.07 -9.26
C LYS A 31 -13.38 3.71 -9.40
N PHE A 32 -12.89 2.76 -8.61
CA PHE A 32 -11.50 2.34 -8.68
C PHE A 32 -11.26 1.41 -9.88
N GLU A 33 -10.22 1.71 -10.63
CA GLU A 33 -9.79 0.92 -11.77
C GLU A 33 -8.71 -0.07 -11.35
N PHE A 34 -9.06 -1.36 -11.32
CA PHE A 34 -8.19 -2.46 -10.90
C PHE A 34 -7.16 -2.83 -11.97
N LYS A 35 -6.20 -1.93 -12.19
CA LYS A 35 -5.04 -2.15 -13.06
C LYS A 35 -3.78 -1.58 -12.42
N ASP A 36 -2.64 -2.18 -12.75
CA ASP A 36 -1.34 -1.66 -12.30
C ASP A 36 -1.12 -0.25 -12.86
N LYS A 37 -0.65 0.66 -12.02
CA LYS A 37 -0.35 2.05 -12.39
C LYS A 37 1.04 2.40 -11.87
N LYS A 38 1.85 3.04 -12.71
CA LYS A 38 3.13 3.60 -12.31
C LYS A 38 3.03 5.11 -12.41
N GLU A 39 3.02 5.76 -11.26
CA GLU A 39 3.00 7.21 -11.13
C GLU A 39 4.41 7.70 -10.81
N GLU A 40 4.60 9.01 -10.83
CA GLU A 40 5.90 9.67 -10.61
C GLU A 40 6.59 9.22 -9.31
N ASN A 41 5.84 9.06 -8.22
CA ASN A 41 6.39 8.83 -6.87
C ASN A 41 5.93 7.52 -6.23
N HIS A 42 4.99 6.82 -6.85
CA HIS A 42 4.47 5.57 -6.33
C HIS A 42 3.96 4.67 -7.45
N SER A 43 3.82 3.40 -7.14
CA SER A 43 3.19 2.41 -7.98
C SER A 43 1.97 1.83 -7.27
N ILE A 44 0.89 1.63 -8.01
CA ILE A 44 -0.27 0.85 -7.58
C ILE A 44 -0.14 -0.52 -8.23
N ILE A 45 -0.07 -1.57 -7.42
CA ILE A 45 0.01 -2.96 -7.89
C ILE A 45 -1.23 -3.72 -7.43
N ASN A 46 -1.88 -4.40 -8.36
CA ASN A 46 -3.07 -5.20 -8.13
C ASN A 46 -2.71 -6.67 -8.21
N ILE A 47 -3.01 -7.42 -7.15
CA ILE A 47 -2.76 -8.85 -7.07
C ILE A 47 -4.05 -9.50 -6.62
N LYS A 48 -4.82 -10.07 -7.55
CA LYS A 48 -6.16 -10.62 -7.28
C LYS A 48 -7.06 -9.55 -6.63
N ASN A 49 -7.42 -9.73 -5.36
CA ASN A 49 -8.23 -8.80 -4.57
C ASN A 49 -7.38 -7.88 -3.68
N PHE A 50 -6.07 -7.82 -3.86
CA PHE A 50 -5.19 -6.91 -3.13
C PHE A 50 -4.76 -5.73 -4.00
N VAL A 51 -4.79 -4.55 -3.41
CA VAL A 51 -4.29 -3.30 -3.97
C VAL A 51 -3.17 -2.81 -3.07
N TYR A 52 -1.96 -2.71 -3.62
CA TYR A 52 -0.78 -2.22 -2.94
C TYR A 52 -0.42 -0.85 -3.47
N ILE A 53 -0.29 0.14 -2.59
CA ILE A 53 0.31 1.44 -2.88
C ILE A 53 1.76 1.38 -2.41
N ILE A 54 2.71 1.59 -3.32
CA ILE A 54 4.13 1.34 -3.06
C ILE A 54 4.94 2.57 -3.47
N PRO A 55 5.63 3.26 -2.54
CA PRO A 55 6.65 4.25 -2.92
C PRO A 55 7.65 3.67 -3.93
N ASN A 56 7.97 4.42 -4.99
CA ASN A 56 8.81 3.89 -6.07
C ASN A 56 10.20 3.44 -5.56
N GLU A 57 10.75 4.12 -4.56
CA GLU A 57 12.01 3.75 -3.88
C GLU A 57 11.95 2.38 -3.18
N LEU A 58 10.76 1.93 -2.75
CA LEU A 58 10.55 0.66 -2.09
C LEU A 58 10.14 -0.47 -3.03
N LEU A 59 9.94 -0.18 -4.33
CA LEU A 59 9.43 -1.14 -5.29
C LEU A 59 10.34 -2.38 -5.44
N ASN A 60 11.66 -2.18 -5.40
CA ASN A 60 12.63 -3.28 -5.46
C ASN A 60 12.52 -4.19 -4.22
N LEU A 61 12.41 -3.60 -3.03
CA LEU A 61 12.23 -4.35 -1.79
C LEU A 61 10.88 -5.09 -1.77
N PHE A 62 9.82 -4.42 -2.19
CA PHE A 62 8.49 -5.01 -2.36
C PHE A 62 8.56 -6.26 -3.24
N ASN A 63 9.19 -6.18 -4.42
CA ASN A 63 9.31 -7.31 -5.34
C ASN A 63 10.14 -8.47 -4.77
N LYS A 64 11.22 -8.16 -4.04
CA LYS A 64 12.05 -9.17 -3.37
C LYS A 64 11.25 -9.93 -2.32
N LEU A 65 10.56 -9.21 -1.42
CA LEU A 65 9.77 -9.80 -0.35
C LEU A 65 8.56 -10.58 -0.87
N LYS A 66 7.86 -10.06 -1.89
CA LYS A 66 6.78 -10.76 -2.59
C LYS A 66 7.21 -12.15 -3.09
N LYS A 67 8.45 -12.28 -3.57
CA LYS A 67 8.99 -13.53 -4.10
C LYS A 67 9.50 -14.47 -3.00
N GLN A 68 10.16 -13.92 -1.98
CA GLN A 68 10.82 -14.72 -0.95
C GLN A 68 9.85 -15.16 0.17
N HIS A 69 8.89 -14.31 0.53
CA HIS A 69 7.99 -14.52 1.67
C HIS A 69 6.52 -14.20 1.32
N PRO A 70 5.92 -14.86 0.31
CA PRO A 70 4.59 -14.49 -0.20
C PRO A 70 3.46 -14.56 0.85
N ASN A 71 3.62 -15.37 1.90
CA ASN A 71 2.61 -15.55 2.96
C ASN A 71 2.73 -14.54 4.11
N GLU A 72 3.92 -13.97 4.32
CA GLU A 72 4.20 -12.97 5.38
C GLU A 72 4.09 -11.54 4.85
N PHE A 73 4.01 -11.39 3.53
CA PHE A 73 4.07 -10.12 2.81
C PHE A 73 2.81 -9.24 2.90
N LEU A 74 1.84 -9.64 3.72
CA LEU A 74 0.62 -8.89 3.94
C LEU A 74 0.88 -7.84 5.03
N GLY A 75 1.34 -6.67 4.62
CA GLY A 75 1.32 -5.48 5.47
C GLY A 75 -0.10 -5.16 5.97
N PHE A 76 -0.22 -4.16 6.84
CA PHE A 76 -1.53 -3.74 7.34
C PHE A 76 -2.48 -3.39 6.19
N THR A 77 -3.64 -4.03 6.21
CA THR A 77 -4.56 -4.05 5.08
C THR A 77 -5.95 -3.75 5.57
N VAL A 78 -6.67 -2.89 4.85
CA VAL A 78 -8.09 -2.60 5.09
C VAL A 78 -8.92 -3.39 4.10
N LEU A 79 -9.99 -4.02 4.57
CA LEU A 79 -10.94 -4.75 3.73
C LEU A 79 -12.14 -3.86 3.40
N ILE A 80 -12.29 -3.51 2.12
CA ILE A 80 -13.41 -2.72 1.58
C ILE A 80 -13.96 -3.46 0.37
N ASN A 81 -15.27 -3.74 0.32
CA ASN A 81 -15.93 -4.41 -0.81
C ASN A 81 -15.20 -5.68 -1.30
N LYS A 82 -14.73 -6.54 -0.37
CA LYS A 82 -13.91 -7.75 -0.63
C LYS A 82 -12.50 -7.48 -1.20
N THR A 83 -12.13 -6.23 -1.38
CA THR A 83 -10.79 -5.77 -1.76
C THR A 83 -9.97 -5.40 -0.54
N ARG A 84 -8.72 -5.82 -0.53
CA ARG A 84 -7.72 -5.60 0.49
C ARG A 84 -6.76 -4.51 0.04
N ILE A 85 -6.68 -3.39 0.76
CA ILE A 85 -5.87 -2.23 0.37
C ILE A 85 -4.77 -2.04 1.42
N THR A 86 -3.52 -1.91 0.98
CA THR A 86 -2.37 -1.65 1.85
C THR A 86 -1.44 -0.59 1.25
N CYS A 87 -0.77 0.17 2.09
CA CYS A 87 0.29 1.09 1.68
C CYS A 87 1.62 0.60 2.25
N PHE A 88 2.54 0.23 1.37
CA PHE A 88 3.79 -0.45 1.73
C PHE A 88 4.77 0.52 2.42
N GLY A 89 5.37 0.07 3.52
CA GLY A 89 6.34 0.82 4.32
C GLY A 89 5.75 1.95 5.19
N ILE A 90 4.43 2.18 5.14
CA ILE A 90 3.75 3.13 6.03
C ILE A 90 3.29 2.38 7.31
N PRO A 91 3.58 2.91 8.52
CA PRO A 91 3.14 2.28 9.76
C PRO A 91 1.63 2.09 9.86
N CYS A 92 1.21 0.96 10.42
CA CYS A 92 -0.20 0.59 10.60
C CYS A 92 -0.98 1.65 11.41
N SER A 93 -0.32 2.26 12.41
CA SER A 93 -0.88 3.33 13.24
C SER A 93 -1.30 4.54 12.41
N ASP A 94 -0.52 4.86 11.39
CA ASP A 94 -0.72 6.06 10.57
C ASP A 94 -1.83 5.80 9.55
N LEU A 95 -1.82 4.61 8.93
CA LEU A 95 -2.91 4.16 8.05
C LEU A 95 -4.24 4.09 8.78
N SER A 96 -4.26 3.59 10.02
CA SER A 96 -5.48 3.49 10.83
C SER A 96 -6.06 4.88 11.13
N LYS A 97 -5.22 5.84 11.53
CA LYS A 97 -5.65 7.22 11.79
C LYS A 97 -6.20 7.91 10.54
N ALA A 98 -5.58 7.67 9.38
CA ALA A 98 -6.01 8.27 8.11
C ALA A 98 -7.38 7.80 7.61
N ILE A 99 -7.91 6.70 8.15
CA ILE A 99 -9.26 6.19 7.81
C ILE A 99 -10.32 6.80 8.73
N ILE A 100 -9.98 7.00 10.01
CA ILE A 100 -10.90 7.48 11.05
C ILE A 100 -11.12 9.00 10.93
N ASN A 101 -10.06 9.75 10.59
CA ASN A 101 -10.07 11.20 10.38
C ASN A 101 -10.15 11.52 8.89
#